data_AF-A0A7J5B2M3-F1
#
_entry.id   AF-A0A7J5B2M3-F1
#
_cell.length_a   1.000
_cell.length_b   1.000
_cell.length_c   1.000
_cell.angle_alpha   90.00
_cell.angle_beta   90.00
_cell.angle_gamma   90.00
#
_symmetry.space_group_name_H-M   'P 1'
#
loop_
_entity.id
_entity.type
_entity.pdbx_description
1 polymer ?
#
loop_
_entity_poly.entity_id
_entity_poly.type
_entity_poly.pdbx_seq_one_letter_code
_entity_poly.pdbx_strand_id
1 'polypeptide(L)'
;MGVLVHPDRQPRFAVRSAVADGRLRVIADHRGGNPWLFARPADRELTEVRTRHLDLVILSRLQGETATAVVLLAQGRRSLGELSDLSSLLADDAVIIAKDAQGAVRVEGPRAGGRRASWVEVGSAVFASDDRALLAEVFRPNVESDGDRGRVVIRAIPTGMWLHTVDGVAPRLRSSVTV
;
A
#
# COMPACT_ATOMS: atom_id res chain seq x y z
N MET A 1 0.58 -11.84 -3.96
CA MET A 1 -0.81 -11.55 -3.51
C MET A 1 -1.24 -10.12 -3.87
N GLY A 2 -0.58 -9.49 -4.84
CA GLY A 2 -0.40 -8.04 -4.89
C GLY A 2 -1.57 -7.12 -4.55
N VAL A 3 -1.30 -6.21 -3.62
CA VAL A 3 -2.12 -5.01 -3.42
C VAL A 3 -1.42 -3.84 -4.05
N LEU A 4 -2.10 -3.12 -4.93
CA LEU A 4 -1.56 -1.92 -5.54
C LEU A 4 -2.06 -0.69 -4.79
N VAL A 5 -1.18 -0.10 -3.98
CA VAL A 5 -1.44 1.20 -3.36
C VAL A 5 -1.31 2.28 -4.43
N HIS A 6 -2.46 2.83 -4.82
CA HIS A 6 -2.59 3.94 -5.75
C HIS A 6 -2.67 5.27 -4.97
N PRO A 7 -2.04 6.36 -5.44
CA PRO A 7 -2.27 7.68 -4.85
C PRO A 7 -3.75 8.08 -5.01
N ASP A 8 -4.30 8.88 -4.10
CA ASP A 8 -5.72 9.28 -4.15
C ASP A 8 -5.98 10.33 -5.25
N ARG A 9 -5.98 9.85 -6.49
CA ARG A 9 -6.17 10.59 -7.72
C ARG A 9 -6.82 9.70 -8.77
N GLN A 10 -7.26 10.33 -9.86
CA GLN A 10 -7.74 9.59 -11.02
C GLN A 10 -6.72 8.53 -11.45
N PRO A 11 -7.16 7.28 -11.68
CA PRO A 11 -6.24 6.21 -12.03
C PRO A 11 -5.51 6.50 -13.34
N ARG A 12 -4.18 6.32 -13.34
CA ARG A 12 -3.37 6.45 -14.56
C ARG A 12 -3.80 5.41 -15.61
N PHE A 13 -3.49 5.66 -16.89
CA PHE A 13 -3.87 4.76 -17.98
C PHE A 13 -3.49 3.29 -17.72
N ALA A 14 -2.25 3.01 -17.30
CA ALA A 14 -1.80 1.66 -16.99
C ALA A 14 -2.64 0.96 -15.90
N VAL A 15 -3.07 1.73 -14.89
CA VAL A 15 -3.90 1.25 -13.79
C VAL A 15 -5.34 1.01 -14.26
N ARG A 16 -5.90 1.94 -15.05
CA ARG A 16 -7.23 1.77 -15.67
C ARG A 16 -7.29 0.54 -16.56
N SER A 17 -6.26 0.34 -17.40
CA SER A 17 -6.12 -0.85 -18.23
C SER A 17 -6.05 -2.11 -17.37
N ALA A 18 -5.24 -2.12 -16.31
CA ALA A 18 -5.16 -3.28 -15.41
C ALA A 18 -6.49 -3.58 -14.69
N VAL A 19 -7.30 -2.57 -14.36
CA VAL A 19 -8.66 -2.78 -13.84
C VAL A 19 -9.59 -3.35 -14.92
N ALA A 20 -9.59 -2.77 -16.13
CA ALA A 20 -10.42 -3.23 -17.24
C ALA A 20 -10.10 -4.68 -17.66
N ASP A 21 -8.83 -5.08 -17.59
CA ASP A 21 -8.36 -6.43 -17.88
C ASP A 21 -8.63 -7.42 -16.74
N GLY A 22 -9.26 -6.97 -15.64
CA GLY A 22 -9.54 -7.81 -14.46
C GLY A 22 -8.31 -8.17 -13.62
N ARG A 23 -7.14 -7.57 -13.91
CA ARG A 23 -5.88 -7.77 -13.16
C ARG A 23 -5.88 -7.03 -11.83
N LEU A 24 -6.65 -5.95 -11.72
CA LEU A 24 -6.90 -5.21 -10.48
C LEU A 24 -8.41 -5.10 -10.25
N ARG A 25 -8.81 -5.11 -8.98
CA ARG A 25 -10.16 -4.88 -8.50
C ARG A 25 -10.16 -3.72 -7.51
N VAL A 26 -11.25 -2.96 -7.50
CA VAL A 26 -11.51 -1.96 -6.47
C VAL A 26 -12.00 -2.68 -5.22
N ILE A 27 -11.48 -2.33 -4.05
CA ILE A 27 -11.95 -2.89 -2.77
C ILE A 27 -12.67 -1.87 -1.90
N ALA A 28 -12.31 -0.59 -2.00
CA ALA A 28 -12.80 0.49 -1.17
C ALA A 28 -12.47 1.81 -1.85
N ASP A 29 -13.25 2.84 -1.55
CA ASP A 29 -12.90 4.20 -1.96
C ASP A 29 -12.09 4.89 -0.87
N HIS A 30 -11.09 5.66 -1.26
CA HIS A 30 -10.50 6.70 -0.43
C HIS A 30 -11.56 7.71 -0.01
N ARG A 31 -11.32 8.44 1.08
CA ARG A 31 -12.12 9.64 1.42
C ARG A 31 -12.20 10.67 0.29
N GLY A 32 -11.19 10.77 -0.56
CA GLY A 32 -11.17 11.64 -1.74
C GLY A 32 -11.98 11.10 -2.93
N GLY A 33 -12.61 9.92 -2.81
CA GLY A 33 -13.46 9.33 -3.85
C GLY A 33 -12.71 8.54 -4.93
N ASN A 34 -11.39 8.34 -4.82
CA ASN A 34 -10.64 7.46 -5.73
C ASN A 34 -10.47 6.05 -5.12
N PRO A 35 -10.34 4.99 -5.92
CA PRO A 35 -10.35 3.63 -5.41
C PRO A 35 -9.00 3.15 -4.85
N TRP A 36 -9.06 2.34 -3.79
CA TRP A 36 -8.04 1.37 -3.40
C TRP A 36 -8.06 0.16 -4.34
N LEU A 37 -6.90 -0.30 -4.81
CA LEU A 37 -6.81 -1.32 -5.87
C LEU A 37 -6.05 -2.59 -5.44
N PHE A 38 -6.64 -3.75 -5.69
CA PHE A 38 -6.14 -5.06 -5.27
C PHE A 38 -6.07 -6.01 -6.44
N ALA A 39 -4.97 -6.75 -6.60
CA ALA A 39 -4.88 -7.72 -7.68
C ALA A 39 -5.59 -9.04 -7.36
N ARG A 40 -5.46 -9.58 -6.14
CA ARG A 40 -5.95 -10.93 -5.81
C ARG A 40 -6.35 -11.10 -4.33
N PRO A 41 -7.63 -10.92 -3.95
CA PRO A 41 -8.09 -11.09 -2.57
C PRO A 41 -8.22 -12.56 -2.12
N ALA A 42 -8.08 -13.54 -3.03
CA ALA A 42 -8.42 -14.94 -2.76
C ALA A 42 -7.57 -15.64 -1.69
N ASP A 43 -6.41 -15.09 -1.32
CA ASP A 43 -5.45 -15.78 -0.46
C ASP A 43 -5.38 -15.27 0.98
N ARG A 44 -5.99 -14.11 1.33
CA ARG A 44 -6.03 -13.58 2.70
C ARG A 44 -7.24 -12.72 2.99
N GLU A 45 -7.64 -12.76 4.27
CA GLU A 45 -8.62 -11.84 4.82
C GLU A 45 -8.09 -10.40 4.81
N LEU A 46 -8.97 -9.47 4.48
CA LEU A 46 -8.71 -8.05 4.45
C LEU A 46 -9.44 -7.42 5.64
N THR A 47 -8.71 -6.67 6.47
CA THR A 47 -9.30 -5.88 7.55
C THR A 47 -9.19 -4.41 7.20
N GLU A 48 -10.33 -3.76 6.97
CA GLU A 48 -10.42 -2.33 6.72
C GLU A 48 -10.84 -1.60 8.00
N VAL A 49 -10.11 -0.54 8.36
CA VAL A 49 -10.43 0.32 9.51
C VAL A 49 -10.41 1.76 9.06
N ARG A 50 -11.54 2.44 9.19
CA ARG A 50 -11.65 3.88 8.95
C ARG A 50 -11.84 4.61 10.28
N THR A 51 -10.87 5.46 10.65
CA THR A 51 -10.90 6.28 11.86
C THR A 51 -11.23 7.72 11.49
N ARG A 52 -11.47 8.62 12.45
CA ARG A 52 -11.64 10.06 12.14
C ARG A 52 -10.46 10.65 11.36
N HIS A 53 -9.25 10.15 11.59
CA HIS A 53 -8.00 10.75 11.10
C HIS A 53 -7.36 9.97 9.97
N LEU A 54 -7.54 8.64 9.94
CA LEU A 54 -6.84 7.73 9.05
C LEU A 54 -7.81 6.79 8.34
N ASP A 55 -7.52 6.52 7.08
CA ASP A 55 -8.00 5.33 6.37
C ASP A 55 -6.90 4.27 6.45
N LEU A 56 -7.20 3.12 7.07
CA LEU A 56 -6.26 2.03 7.33
C LEU A 56 -6.74 0.75 6.67
N VAL A 57 -5.83 0.07 5.99
CA VAL A 57 -6.02 -1.22 5.34
C VAL A 57 -4.94 -2.15 5.88
N ILE A 58 -5.35 -3.26 6.48
CA ILE A 58 -4.46 -4.28 7.02
C ILE A 58 -4.68 -5.58 6.27
N LEU A 59 -3.61 -6.10 5.67
CA LEU A 59 -3.61 -7.36 4.93
C LEU A 59 -2.96 -8.42 5.80
N SER A 60 -3.79 -9.19 6.50
CA SER A 60 -3.32 -10.22 7.41
C SER A 60 -4.43 -11.23 7.65
N ARG A 61 -4.06 -12.48 7.95
CA ARG A 61 -5.02 -13.47 8.46
C ARG A 61 -5.31 -13.14 9.92
N LEU A 62 -6.31 -12.29 10.17
CA LEU A 62 -6.72 -11.90 11.52
C LEU A 62 -8.01 -12.62 11.87
N GLN A 63 -7.97 -13.46 12.91
CA GLN A 63 -9.15 -14.18 13.38
C GLN A 63 -9.42 -13.90 14.86
N GLY A 64 -10.71 -13.98 15.23
CA GLY A 64 -11.17 -13.90 16.61
C GLY A 64 -10.73 -12.62 17.33
N GLU A 65 -10.22 -12.77 18.55
CA GLU A 65 -9.85 -11.67 19.45
C GLU A 65 -8.76 -10.77 18.88
N THR A 66 -7.83 -11.31 18.08
CA THR A 66 -6.75 -10.53 17.47
C THR A 66 -7.29 -9.52 16.47
N ALA A 67 -8.29 -9.88 15.67
CA ALA A 67 -8.95 -8.96 14.75
C ALA A 67 -9.60 -7.79 15.51
N THR A 68 -10.34 -8.11 16.57
CA THR A 68 -10.97 -7.11 17.44
C THR A 68 -9.96 -6.17 18.09
N ALA A 69 -8.88 -6.72 18.67
CA ALA A 69 -7.82 -5.95 19.30
C ALA A 69 -7.13 -5.00 18.30
N VAL A 70 -6.82 -5.48 17.09
CA VAL A 70 -6.23 -4.66 16.03
C VAL A 70 -7.16 -3.52 15.63
N VAL A 71 -8.46 -3.79 15.44
CA VAL A 71 -9.44 -2.76 15.10
C VAL A 71 -9.55 -1.71 16.21
N LEU A 72 -9.66 -2.12 17.48
CA LEU A 72 -9.75 -1.20 18.61
C LEU A 72 -8.49 -0.32 18.75
N LEU A 73 -7.31 -0.92 18.61
CA LEU A 73 -6.06 -0.16 18.66
C LEU A 73 -5.90 0.78 17.46
N ALA A 74 -6.35 0.38 16.27
CA ALA A 74 -6.34 1.20 15.09
C ALA A 74 -7.28 2.41 15.23
N GLN A 75 -8.45 2.25 15.86
CA GLN A 75 -9.42 3.35 16.08
C GLN A 75 -8.85 4.51 16.89
N GLY A 76 -7.91 4.25 17.81
CA GLY A 76 -7.25 5.27 18.62
C GLY A 76 -6.22 6.14 17.89
N ARG A 77 -5.85 5.78 16.65
CA ARG A 77 -4.71 6.37 15.93
C ARG A 77 -5.08 7.64 15.21
N ARG A 78 -4.21 8.65 15.36
CA ARG A 78 -4.41 10.01 14.83
C ARG A 78 -3.42 10.36 13.72
N SER A 79 -2.26 9.71 13.70
CA SER A 79 -1.20 10.01 12.74
C SER A 79 -0.53 8.74 12.19
N LEU A 80 0.08 8.85 11.01
CA LEU A 80 0.80 7.74 10.37
C LEU A 80 1.97 7.20 11.21
N GLY A 81 2.56 8.04 12.07
CA GLY A 81 3.68 7.66 12.95
C GLY A 81 3.26 6.77 14.12
N GLU A 82 1.99 6.84 14.54
CA GLU A 82 1.47 6.07 15.69
C GLU A 82 1.15 4.61 15.35
N LEU A 83 1.39 4.15 14.12
CA LEU A 83 1.04 2.80 13.65
C LEU A 83 2.15 1.76 13.87
N SER A 84 3.29 2.17 14.42
CA SER A 84 4.45 1.30 14.62
C SER A 84 4.25 0.19 15.65
N ASP A 85 3.39 0.40 16.64
CA ASP A 85 3.03 -0.64 17.62
C ASP A 85 2.01 -1.64 17.07
N LEU A 86 1.14 -1.24 16.14
CA LEU A 86 0.24 -2.17 15.44
C LEU A 86 1.03 -3.27 14.72
N SER A 87 2.17 -2.96 14.11
CA SER A 87 2.99 -3.96 13.41
C SER A 87 3.61 -5.00 14.35
N SER A 88 3.65 -4.75 15.67
CA SER A 88 4.10 -5.72 16.66
C SER A 88 3.04 -6.76 17.03
N LEU A 89 1.77 -6.45 16.80
CA LEU A 89 0.62 -7.31 17.12
C LEU A 89 0.13 -8.13 15.92
N LEU A 90 0.53 -7.72 14.72
CA LEU A 90 0.19 -8.42 13.50
C LEU A 90 1.13 -9.60 13.26
N ALA A 91 0.65 -10.58 12.49
CA ALA A 91 1.52 -11.62 11.97
C ALA A 91 2.69 -11.01 11.19
N ASP A 92 3.85 -11.65 11.22
CA ASP A 92 5.04 -11.14 10.54
C ASP A 92 4.87 -11.01 9.02
N ASP A 93 3.86 -11.67 8.44
CA ASP A 93 3.52 -11.62 7.03
C ASP A 93 2.53 -10.49 6.68
N ALA A 94 2.12 -9.68 7.65
CA ALA A 94 1.13 -8.62 7.47
C ALA A 94 1.68 -7.41 6.70
N VAL A 95 0.76 -6.71 6.04
CA VAL A 95 1.05 -5.45 5.34
C VAL A 95 0.10 -4.40 5.89
N ILE A 96 0.65 -3.24 6.24
CA ILE A 96 -0.12 -2.10 6.71
C ILE A 96 -0.05 -1.02 5.65
N ILE A 97 -1.22 -0.55 5.23
CA ILE A 97 -1.33 0.63 4.38
C ILE A 97 -2.24 1.63 5.08
N ALA A 98 -1.73 2.82 5.32
CA ALA A 98 -2.47 3.87 6.00
C ALA A 98 -2.39 5.17 5.22
N LYS A 99 -3.44 5.96 5.29
CA LYS A 99 -3.51 7.26 4.65
C LYS A 99 -4.19 8.27 5.55
N ASP A 100 -3.62 9.46 5.64
CA ASP A 100 -4.23 10.56 6.39
C ASP A 100 -5.17 11.40 5.53
N ALA A 101 -5.87 12.33 6.17
CA ALA A 101 -6.80 13.24 5.50
C ALA A 101 -6.12 14.19 4.49
N GLN A 102 -4.81 14.40 4.62
CA GLN A 102 -4.01 15.24 3.75
C GLN A 102 -3.48 14.49 2.52
N GLY A 103 -3.72 13.19 2.44
CA GLY A 103 -3.28 12.36 1.33
C GLY A 103 -1.89 11.76 1.49
N ALA A 104 -1.24 11.93 2.64
CA ALA A 104 0.01 11.25 2.92
C ALA A 104 -0.24 9.76 3.16
N VAL A 105 0.63 8.92 2.63
CA VAL A 105 0.51 7.46 2.69
C VAL A 105 1.68 6.86 3.44
N ARG A 106 1.38 5.89 4.30
CA ARG A 106 2.31 4.93 4.88
C ARG A 106 2.08 3.57 4.23
N VAL A 107 3.14 2.97 3.73
CA VAL A 107 3.15 1.57 3.31
C VAL A 107 4.24 0.82 4.06
N GLU A 108 3.85 -0.19 4.81
CA GLU A 108 4.74 -1.05 5.57
C GLU A 108 4.55 -2.50 5.11
N GLY A 109 5.65 -3.12 4.69
CA GLY A 109 5.65 -4.50 4.24
C GLY A 109 5.82 -5.51 5.38
N PRO A 110 5.85 -6.81 5.05
CA PRO A 110 6.06 -7.87 6.02
C PRO A 110 7.36 -7.71 6.81
N ARG A 111 7.31 -8.12 8.08
CA ARG A 111 8.45 -8.18 8.99
C ARG A 111 9.31 -9.43 8.77
N ALA A 112 8.69 -10.55 8.38
CA ALA A 112 9.39 -11.80 8.11
C ALA A 112 8.77 -12.56 6.93
N GLY A 113 9.46 -13.64 6.53
CA GLY A 113 9.24 -14.30 5.25
C GLY A 113 9.90 -13.51 4.12
N GLY A 114 10.52 -14.18 3.16
CA GLY A 114 11.35 -13.54 2.10
C GLY A 114 10.62 -12.55 1.16
N ARG A 115 9.37 -12.18 1.45
CA ARG A 115 8.57 -11.22 0.69
C ARG A 115 8.72 -9.83 1.30
N ARG A 116 8.94 -8.83 0.45
CA ARG A 116 9.03 -7.42 0.85
C ARG A 116 8.03 -6.60 0.04
N ALA A 117 7.41 -5.63 0.70
CA ALA A 117 6.74 -4.58 -0.04
C ALA A 117 7.75 -3.85 -0.93
N SER A 118 7.30 -3.46 -2.09
CA SER A 118 8.06 -2.78 -3.12
C SER A 118 7.30 -1.55 -3.57
N TRP A 119 8.01 -0.61 -4.17
CA TRP A 119 7.41 0.61 -4.69
C TRP A 119 8.10 1.07 -5.95
N VAL A 120 7.42 1.94 -6.68
CA VAL A 120 7.86 2.49 -7.95
C VAL A 120 7.35 3.91 -8.08
N GLU A 121 8.18 4.77 -8.65
CA GLU A 121 7.84 6.14 -8.98
C GLU A 121 7.58 6.24 -10.48
N VAL A 122 6.44 6.81 -10.85
CA VAL A 122 6.05 7.05 -12.25
C VAL A 122 5.58 8.49 -12.35
N GLY A 123 6.36 9.34 -13.02
CA GLY A 123 6.17 10.80 -12.93
C GLY A 123 6.27 11.27 -11.48
N SER A 124 5.29 12.03 -10.99
CA SER A 124 5.22 12.50 -9.59
C SER A 124 4.50 11.56 -8.62
N ALA A 125 4.07 10.39 -9.07
CA ALA A 125 3.26 9.47 -8.29
C ALA A 125 4.08 8.27 -7.82
N VAL A 126 3.82 7.83 -6.58
CA VAL A 126 4.40 6.61 -6.02
C VAL A 126 3.33 5.54 -5.90
N PHE A 127 3.67 4.36 -6.38
CA PHE A 127 2.85 3.15 -6.28
C PHE A 127 3.60 2.13 -5.44
N ALA A 128 2.89 1.42 -4.57
CA ALA A 128 3.50 0.39 -3.74
C ALA A 128 2.69 -0.90 -3.76
N SER A 129 3.35 -2.02 -3.48
CA SER A 129 2.72 -3.34 -3.45
C SER A 129 3.54 -4.34 -2.66
N ASP A 130 2.88 -5.29 -2.01
CA ASP A 130 3.50 -6.48 -1.40
C ASP A 130 3.92 -7.56 -2.43
N ASP A 131 3.76 -7.21 -3.71
CA ASP A 131 4.03 -8.04 -4.87
C ASP A 131 4.78 -7.23 -5.93
N ARG A 132 6.09 -7.49 -6.00
CA ARG A 132 6.98 -6.85 -6.96
C ARG A 132 6.61 -7.20 -8.40
N ALA A 133 6.15 -8.43 -8.64
CA ALA A 133 5.79 -8.87 -9.99
C ALA A 133 4.56 -8.11 -10.48
N LEU A 134 3.58 -7.84 -9.61
CA LEU A 134 2.45 -6.98 -9.94
C LEU A 134 2.89 -5.58 -10.39
N LEU A 135 3.80 -4.93 -9.64
CA LEU A 135 4.31 -3.61 -10.05
C LEU A 135 5.01 -3.69 -11.40
N ALA A 136 5.79 -4.74 -11.63
CA ALA A 136 6.44 -4.96 -12.91
C ALA A 136 5.41 -5.17 -14.04
N GLU A 137 4.33 -5.91 -13.81
CA GLU A 137 3.26 -6.19 -14.78
C GLU A 137 2.41 -4.95 -15.11
N VAL A 138 2.05 -4.16 -14.10
CA VAL A 138 1.23 -2.94 -14.29
C VAL A 138 2.04 -1.84 -14.95
N PHE A 139 3.29 -1.66 -14.55
CA PHE A 139 4.17 -0.59 -15.04
C PHE A 139 5.25 -1.11 -15.99
N ARG A 140 4.99 -2.22 -16.71
CA ARG A 140 5.89 -2.64 -17.80
C ARG A 140 6.07 -1.45 -18.73
N PRO A 141 7.30 -1.06 -19.08
CA PRO A 141 7.48 -0.13 -20.18
C PRO A 141 6.90 -0.81 -21.41
N ASN A 142 5.77 -0.29 -21.93
CA ASN A 142 5.27 -0.74 -23.21
C ASN A 142 6.40 -0.52 -24.22
N VAL A 143 6.89 -1.62 -24.79
CA VAL A 143 8.02 -1.62 -25.73
C VAL A 143 7.62 -0.96 -27.07
N GLU A 144 6.45 -0.35 -27.18
CA GLU A 144 5.91 0.13 -28.45
C GLU A 144 5.31 1.54 -28.46
N SER A 145 5.24 2.30 -27.34
CA SER A 145 4.44 3.55 -27.38
C SER A 145 4.94 4.78 -26.65
N ASP A 146 6.20 4.86 -26.22
CA ASP A 146 6.72 6.18 -25.85
C ASP A 146 8.23 6.26 -26.03
N GLY A 147 8.65 7.30 -26.76
CA GLY A 147 10.04 7.65 -27.06
C GLY A 147 10.81 8.20 -25.87
N ASP A 148 10.24 8.14 -24.67
CA ASP A 148 10.83 8.62 -23.43
C ASP A 148 10.90 7.49 -22.39
N ARG A 149 11.74 6.50 -22.65
CA ARG A 149 11.91 5.34 -21.75
C ARG A 149 12.85 5.66 -20.60
N GLY A 150 12.33 6.39 -19.62
CA GLY A 150 12.80 6.26 -18.25
C GLY A 150 12.62 4.81 -17.79
N ARG A 151 13.73 4.12 -17.49
CA ARG A 151 13.68 2.76 -16.91
C ARG A 151 12.92 2.83 -15.58
N VAL A 152 11.76 2.19 -15.51
CA VAL A 152 10.96 2.11 -14.30
C VAL A 152 11.74 1.29 -13.26
N VAL A 153 12.21 1.94 -12.19
CA VAL A 153 12.99 1.30 -11.12
C VAL A 153 12.08 0.94 -9.96
N ILE A 154 11.79 -0.36 -9.81
CA ILE A 154 11.05 -0.87 -8.66
C ILE A 154 12.03 -1.10 -7.50
N ARG A 155 11.78 -0.48 -6.36
CA ARG A 155 12.61 -0.52 -5.15
C ARG A 155 11.90 -1.32 -4.05
N ALA A 156 12.66 -1.95 -3.17
CA ALA A 156 12.10 -2.63 -2.00
C ALA A 156 11.92 -1.65 -0.83
N ILE A 157 10.91 -1.88 0.00
CA ILE A 157 10.79 -1.31 1.34
C ILE A 157 11.53 -2.27 2.28
N PRO A 158 12.62 -1.84 2.95
CA PRO A 158 13.35 -2.71 3.86
C PRO A 158 12.51 -3.16 5.06
N THR A 159 12.83 -4.33 5.61
CA THR A 159 12.26 -4.80 6.87
C THR A 159 12.52 -3.79 7.99
N GLY A 160 11.50 -3.52 8.82
CA GLY A 160 11.59 -2.52 9.89
C GLY A 160 11.55 -1.07 9.41
N MET A 161 11.26 -0.85 8.12
CA MET A 161 11.06 0.46 7.54
C MET A 161 9.67 0.53 6.90
N TRP A 162 9.16 1.75 6.78
CA TRP A 162 7.94 2.04 6.03
C TRP A 162 8.18 3.19 5.06
N LEU A 163 7.44 3.15 3.95
CA LEU A 163 7.47 4.17 2.92
C LEU A 163 6.46 5.26 3.24
N HIS A 164 6.96 6.49 3.41
CA HIS A 164 6.16 7.70 3.52
C HIS A 164 6.11 8.41 2.18
N THR A 165 4.91 8.58 1.63
CA THR A 165 4.72 9.31 0.37
C THR A 165 3.70 10.42 0.55
N VAL A 166 3.97 11.53 -0.12
CA VAL A 166 3.05 12.65 -0.31
C VAL A 166 3.16 13.01 -1.77
N ASP A 167 2.04 13.34 -2.40
CA ASP A 167 2.05 13.63 -3.83
C ASP A 167 2.94 14.84 -4.17
N GLY A 168 3.71 14.72 -5.26
CA GLY A 168 4.66 15.76 -5.69
C GLY A 168 5.88 15.90 -4.79
N VAL A 169 6.01 15.08 -3.74
CA VAL A 169 7.14 15.09 -2.83
C VAL A 169 7.91 13.79 -2.95
N ALA A 170 9.24 13.90 -2.98
CA ALA A 170 10.11 12.74 -3.03
C ALA A 170 9.79 11.76 -1.87
N PRO A 171 9.62 10.45 -2.16
CA PRO A 171 9.30 9.45 -1.15
C PRO A 171 10.42 9.31 -0.12
N ARG A 172 10.04 9.02 1.13
CA ARG A 172 10.99 8.84 2.24
C ARG A 172 10.77 7.51 2.91
N LEU A 173 11.85 6.78 3.17
CA LEU A 173 11.81 5.61 4.04
C LEU A 173 12.00 6.08 5.49
N ARG A 174 11.21 5.54 6.41
CA ARG A 174 11.23 5.85 7.84
C ARG A 174 11.31 4.56 8.65
N SER A 175 11.93 4.63 9.82
CA SER A 175 11.97 3.51 10.77
C SER A 175 10.56 3.20 11.29
N SER A 176 10.24 1.92 11.36
CA SER A 176 9.08 1.40 12.09
C SER A 176 9.35 1.28 13.60
N VAL A 177 10.61 1.41 14.04
CA VAL A 177 10.95 1.44 15.46
C VAL A 177 10.94 2.89 15.93
N THR A 178 10.02 3.21 16.84
CA THR A 178 10.09 4.40 17.67
C THR A 178 10.81 4.00 18.95
N VAL A 179 11.96 4.64 19.23
CA VAL A 179 12.70 4.52 20.50
C VAL A 179 11.91 5.22 21.60
#